data_AF-A0A6P2C1X3-F1
#
_entry.id   AF-A0A6P2C1X3-F1
#
_cell.length_a   1.000
_cell.length_b   1.000
_cell.length_c   1.000
_cell.angle_alpha   90.00
_cell.angle_beta   90.00
_cell.angle_gamma   90.00
#
_symmetry.space_group_name_H-M   'P 1'
#
loop_
_entity.id
_entity.type
_entity.pdbx_description
1 polymer ?
#
loop_
_entity_poly.entity_id
_entity_poly.type
_entity_poly.pdbx_seq_one_letter_code
_entity_poly.pdbx_strand_id
1 'polypeptide(L)'
;MRALLPAVALAATLIVATAGCQSSSSATAGGTTTASAGSSASPSLSISASVSQPSLVPASPSDSPVSVPTAHQPTVYFAEGGDTNGTSMHASGCSAGCPLSGDGTTSLWNMTWPTWNPTVAIGTGTEKIDDCNPSCATGKLYPVKVTVTFRDAVLVCTSQHVARYYWTRASFAWPAGLPTALSGDNAPVNPVTYANITAESTPSCG
;
A
#
# COMPACT_ATOMS: atom_id res chain seq x y z
N MET A 1 0.96 -25.91 55.15
CA MET A 1 2.10 -26.60 54.52
C MET A 1 2.50 -25.79 53.30
N ARG A 2 3.60 -25.03 53.39
CA ARG A 2 4.12 -24.17 52.31
C ARG A 2 4.99 -25.03 51.40
N ALA A 3 4.59 -25.19 50.14
CA ALA A 3 5.40 -25.85 49.13
C ALA A 3 6.32 -24.80 48.44
N LEU A 4 7.62 -24.96 48.65
CA LEU A 4 8.67 -24.31 47.88
C LEU A 4 8.80 -25.05 46.53
N LEU A 5 8.74 -24.31 45.42
CA LEU A 5 9.18 -24.79 44.10
C LEU A 5 10.46 -24.05 43.69
N PRO A 6 11.41 -24.74 43.02
CA PRO A 6 12.75 -24.22 42.76
C PRO A 6 12.82 -23.30 41.54
N ALA A 7 13.68 -22.29 41.64
CA ALA A 7 14.07 -21.39 40.57
C ALA A 7 14.90 -22.14 39.52
N VAL A 8 14.42 -22.18 38.28
CA VAL A 8 15.19 -22.65 37.11
C VAL A 8 15.84 -21.42 36.47
N ALA A 9 17.15 -21.32 36.60
CA ALA A 9 17.97 -20.31 35.93
C ALA A 9 18.13 -20.70 34.44
N LEU A 10 17.54 -19.92 33.54
CA LEU A 10 17.83 -19.99 32.11
C LEU A 10 19.06 -19.14 31.81
N ALA A 11 20.17 -19.79 31.47
CA ALA A 11 21.37 -19.15 30.95
C ALA A 11 21.10 -18.69 29.49
N ALA A 12 21.20 -17.38 29.26
CA ALA A 12 21.13 -16.79 27.93
C ALA A 12 22.50 -16.90 27.26
N THR A 13 22.61 -17.71 26.21
CA THR A 13 23.77 -17.77 25.33
C THR A 13 23.71 -16.60 24.34
N LEU A 14 24.61 -15.64 24.51
CA LEU A 14 24.80 -14.49 23.63
C LEU A 14 25.64 -14.91 22.41
N ILE A 15 25.02 -15.03 21.23
CA ILE A 15 25.74 -15.20 19.97
C ILE A 15 26.00 -13.81 19.38
N VAL A 16 27.26 -13.37 19.42
CA VAL A 16 27.73 -12.14 18.76
C VAL A 16 27.94 -12.46 17.28
N ALA A 17 27.07 -11.93 16.41
CA ALA A 17 27.26 -11.94 14.96
C ALA A 17 27.90 -10.62 14.53
N THR A 18 29.19 -10.65 14.21
CA THR A 18 29.91 -9.55 13.56
C THR A 18 29.62 -9.58 12.06
N ALA A 19 28.68 -8.76 11.58
CA ALA A 19 28.50 -8.51 10.15
C ALA A 19 29.38 -7.32 9.72
N GLY A 20 30.34 -7.60 8.85
CA GLY A 20 31.28 -6.62 8.31
C GLY A 20 30.63 -5.66 7.33
N CYS A 21 31.04 -4.40 7.41
CA CYS A 21 30.77 -3.38 6.39
C CYS A 21 31.61 -3.69 5.13
N GLN A 22 30.96 -3.85 3.99
CA GLN A 22 31.61 -3.69 2.68
C GLN A 22 30.95 -2.52 1.96
N SER A 23 31.62 -1.38 2.00
CA SER A 23 31.33 -0.22 1.15
C SER A 23 31.88 -0.49 -0.24
N SER A 24 31.02 -0.57 -1.24
CA SER A 24 31.41 -0.58 -2.65
C SER A 24 30.98 0.72 -3.29
N SER A 25 31.87 1.71 -3.28
CA SER A 25 31.75 2.90 -4.11
C SER A 25 32.15 2.53 -5.53
N SER A 26 31.22 2.63 -6.49
CA SER A 26 31.53 2.51 -7.92
C SER A 26 31.04 3.77 -8.62
N ALA A 27 32.00 4.67 -8.87
CA ALA A 27 31.83 5.78 -9.78
C ALA A 27 31.92 5.25 -11.21
N THR A 28 30.95 5.57 -12.06
CA THR A 28 31.08 5.36 -13.51
C THR A 28 30.65 6.63 -14.22
N ALA A 29 31.63 7.23 -14.89
CA ALA A 29 31.45 8.30 -15.85
C ALA A 29 31.05 7.73 -17.21
N GLY A 30 30.29 8.52 -17.97
CA GLY A 30 29.84 8.25 -19.34
C GLY A 30 28.48 8.90 -19.49
N GLY A 31 28.34 10.10 -20.06
CA GLY A 31 28.70 10.40 -21.43
C GLY A 31 27.51 10.07 -22.33
N THR A 32 27.18 10.99 -23.24
CA THR A 32 26.43 10.81 -24.52
C THR A 32 25.19 11.72 -24.66
N THR A 33 25.36 12.65 -25.62
CA THR A 33 24.40 13.19 -26.61
C THR A 33 23.22 14.07 -26.22
N THR A 34 23.34 15.33 -26.66
CA THR A 34 22.48 15.99 -27.68
C THR A 34 21.03 15.50 -27.82
N ALA A 35 20.09 16.37 -27.46
CA ALA A 35 18.78 16.40 -28.10
C ALA A 35 18.26 17.85 -28.16
N SER A 36 18.26 18.40 -29.37
CA SER A 36 17.53 19.59 -29.77
C SER A 36 16.04 19.23 -29.89
N ALA A 37 15.15 19.93 -29.21
CA ALA A 37 13.71 19.87 -29.48
C ALA A 37 13.23 21.27 -29.86
N GLY A 38 12.89 21.40 -31.14
CA GLY A 38 12.37 22.61 -31.75
C GLY A 38 10.96 22.94 -31.31
N SER A 39 10.68 24.23 -31.41
CA SER A 39 9.41 24.92 -31.28
C SER A 39 8.23 24.22 -31.97
N SER A 40 7.03 24.39 -31.42
CA SER A 40 5.88 24.98 -32.14
C SER A 40 4.70 25.18 -31.20
N ALA A 41 4.49 26.43 -30.81
CA ALA A 41 3.21 26.92 -30.29
C ALA A 41 2.32 27.27 -31.49
N SER A 42 1.04 26.88 -31.44
CA SER A 42 0.01 27.41 -32.33
C SER A 42 -1.39 27.27 -31.71
N PRO A 43 -2.35 28.09 -32.19
CA PRO A 43 -3.20 28.90 -31.32
C PRO A 43 -4.58 28.31 -31.04
N SER A 44 -5.19 28.79 -29.95
CA SER A 44 -6.60 28.66 -29.64
C SER A 44 -7.45 29.42 -30.66
N LEU A 45 -8.40 28.73 -31.30
CA LEU A 45 -9.49 29.37 -32.03
C LEU A 45 -10.83 29.03 -31.36
N SER A 46 -11.51 30.08 -30.95
CA SER A 46 -12.90 30.08 -30.52
C SER A 46 -13.81 30.04 -31.75
N ILE A 47 -14.82 29.18 -31.75
CA ILE A 47 -15.94 29.30 -32.68
C ILE A 47 -17.23 28.99 -31.92
N SER A 48 -18.06 30.02 -31.76
CA SER A 48 -19.47 29.90 -31.39
C SER A 48 -20.27 29.52 -32.63
N ALA A 49 -21.18 28.55 -32.50
CA ALA A 49 -22.29 28.39 -33.43
C ALA A 49 -23.51 27.82 -32.69
N SER A 50 -24.53 28.68 -32.54
CA SER A 50 -25.91 28.27 -32.25
C SER A 50 -26.57 27.84 -33.56
N VAL A 51 -27.18 26.65 -33.59
CA VAL A 51 -28.17 26.29 -34.63
C VAL A 51 -29.28 25.45 -33.98
N SER A 52 -30.52 25.90 -34.23
CA SER A 52 -31.77 25.33 -33.76
C SER A 52 -32.15 24.01 -34.45
N GLN A 53 -32.89 23.21 -33.68
CA GLN A 53 -33.75 22.05 -33.99
C GLN A 53 -34.31 21.90 -35.43
N PRO A 54 -34.57 20.66 -35.84
CA PRO A 54 -35.97 20.19 -35.76
C PRO A 54 -36.15 18.82 -35.09
N SER A 55 -37.26 18.69 -34.37
CA SER A 55 -37.77 17.45 -33.79
C SER A 55 -38.23 16.47 -34.87
N LEU A 56 -37.72 15.24 -34.81
CA LEU A 56 -38.42 14.06 -35.29
C LEU A 56 -38.22 12.96 -34.25
N VAL A 57 -39.34 12.57 -33.64
CA VAL A 57 -39.48 11.46 -32.68
C VAL A 57 -39.38 10.12 -33.42
N PRO A 58 -38.50 9.20 -33.00
CA PRO A 58 -38.69 7.78 -33.23
C PRO A 58 -39.30 7.14 -31.97
N ALA A 59 -40.23 6.21 -32.19
CA ALA A 59 -40.93 5.45 -31.18
C ALA A 59 -39.98 4.79 -30.17
N SER A 60 -40.35 4.87 -28.90
CA SER A 60 -39.69 4.22 -27.78
C SER A 60 -39.95 2.71 -27.84
N PRO A 61 -38.96 1.83 -28.05
CA PRO A 61 -39.09 0.47 -27.55
C PRO A 61 -39.04 0.54 -26.02
N SER A 62 -40.10 0.08 -25.36
CA SER A 62 -40.04 -0.33 -23.96
C SER A 62 -39.14 -1.57 -23.87
N ASP A 63 -37.83 -1.36 -23.93
CA ASP A 63 -36.86 -2.35 -23.50
C ASP A 63 -36.70 -2.16 -22.00
N SER A 64 -37.46 -2.94 -21.24
CA SER A 64 -37.20 -3.14 -19.81
C SER A 64 -35.72 -3.52 -19.67
N PRO A 65 -34.90 -2.84 -18.86
CA PRO A 65 -33.52 -3.25 -18.69
C PRO A 65 -33.53 -4.67 -18.09
N VAL A 66 -33.17 -5.66 -18.93
CA VAL A 66 -32.80 -6.99 -18.48
C VAL A 66 -31.68 -6.77 -17.47
N SER A 67 -31.99 -7.07 -16.21
CA SER A 67 -31.01 -6.98 -15.12
C SER A 67 -29.97 -8.05 -15.38
N VAL A 68 -28.88 -7.68 -16.05
CA VAL A 68 -27.70 -8.52 -16.21
C VAL A 68 -27.20 -8.80 -14.78
N PRO A 69 -27.03 -10.06 -14.36
CA PRO A 69 -26.44 -10.34 -13.06
C PRO A 69 -25.06 -9.67 -13.02
N THR A 70 -24.91 -8.69 -12.14
CA THR A 70 -23.62 -8.04 -11.90
C THR A 70 -22.66 -9.15 -11.46
N ALA A 71 -21.65 -9.44 -12.28
CA ALA A 71 -20.60 -10.38 -11.90
C ALA A 71 -20.06 -9.99 -10.53
N HIS A 72 -20.05 -10.94 -9.58
CA HIS A 72 -19.56 -10.69 -8.24
C HIS A 72 -18.07 -10.33 -8.33
N GLN A 73 -17.75 -9.11 -7.94
CA GLN A 73 -16.38 -8.61 -7.94
C GLN A 73 -15.57 -9.33 -6.84
N PRO A 74 -14.30 -9.69 -7.08
CA PRO A 74 -13.51 -10.37 -6.07
C PRO A 74 -13.22 -9.45 -4.89
N THR A 75 -13.32 -9.97 -3.67
CA THR A 75 -12.87 -9.26 -2.48
C THR A 75 -11.34 -9.21 -2.44
N VAL A 76 -10.77 -8.01 -2.31
CA VAL A 76 -9.32 -7.80 -2.20
C VAL A 76 -8.97 -7.42 -0.77
N TYR A 77 -7.94 -8.05 -0.24
CA TYR A 77 -7.48 -7.87 1.13
C TYR A 77 -6.17 -7.10 1.18
N PHE A 78 -5.93 -6.43 2.30
CA PHE A 78 -4.57 -6.05 2.69
C PHE A 78 -4.00 -7.17 3.58
N ALA A 79 -2.69 -7.43 3.48
CA ALA A 79 -1.98 -8.45 4.25
C ALA A 79 -1.14 -7.76 5.33
N GLU A 80 -1.45 -7.99 6.60
CA GLU A 80 -0.70 -7.40 7.71
C GLU A 80 0.78 -7.75 7.64
N GLY A 81 1.62 -6.74 7.82
CA GLY A 81 3.07 -6.88 7.74
C GLY A 81 3.60 -7.32 6.37
N GLY A 82 2.75 -7.37 5.35
CA GLY A 82 3.07 -7.95 4.05
C GLY A 82 3.02 -9.48 4.02
N ASP A 83 2.45 -10.17 5.01
CA ASP A 83 2.41 -11.64 5.07
C ASP A 83 1.04 -12.20 4.66
N THR A 84 0.98 -12.95 3.56
CA THR A 84 -0.26 -13.56 3.03
C THR A 84 -0.76 -14.76 3.85
N ASN A 85 0.10 -15.32 4.72
CA ASN A 85 -0.26 -16.38 5.67
C ASN A 85 -0.70 -15.82 7.03
N GLY A 86 -0.52 -14.52 7.25
CA GLY A 86 -0.91 -13.80 8.46
C GLY A 86 -2.35 -13.27 8.43
N THR A 87 -2.58 -12.22 9.22
CA THR A 87 -3.88 -11.55 9.26
C THR A 87 -4.18 -10.87 7.93
N SER A 88 -5.34 -11.18 7.35
CA SER A 88 -5.88 -10.48 6.18
C SER A 88 -7.00 -9.55 6.61
N MET A 89 -7.02 -8.33 6.09
CA MET A 89 -8.05 -7.33 6.41
C MET A 89 -8.80 -6.83 5.18
N HIS A 90 -10.04 -6.44 5.42
CA HIS A 90 -10.89 -5.81 4.43
C HIS A 90 -11.65 -4.64 5.07
N ALA A 91 -11.51 -3.43 4.52
CA ALA A 91 -12.28 -2.18 4.76
C ALA A 91 -12.51 -1.67 6.20
N SER A 92 -12.54 -2.50 7.23
CA SER A 92 -12.75 -2.10 8.64
C SER A 92 -11.62 -2.56 9.56
N GLY A 93 -10.65 -3.33 9.05
CA GLY A 93 -9.68 -4.05 9.87
C GLY A 93 -8.73 -3.18 10.71
N CYS A 94 -8.56 -1.90 10.37
CA CYS A 94 -7.52 -1.04 10.98
C CYS A 94 -8.03 -0.04 11.99
N SER A 95 -9.00 -0.45 12.80
CA SER A 95 -9.46 0.33 13.95
C SER A 95 -8.45 0.27 15.11
N ALA A 96 -7.94 -0.92 15.44
CA ALA A 96 -7.05 -1.16 16.58
C ALA A 96 -5.55 -1.26 16.23
N GLY A 97 -5.18 -0.89 15.00
CA GLY A 97 -3.80 -1.02 14.51
C GLY A 97 -3.64 -2.15 13.48
N CYS A 98 -2.98 -1.84 12.38
CA CYS A 98 -2.62 -2.77 11.32
C CYS A 98 -1.16 -2.53 10.93
N PRO A 99 -0.22 -3.42 11.26
CA PRO A 99 1.15 -3.26 10.83
C PRO A 99 1.23 -3.28 9.30
N LEU A 100 1.90 -2.28 8.75
CA LEU A 100 2.17 -2.20 7.31
C LEU A 100 3.40 -3.01 6.92
N SER A 101 4.31 -3.24 7.87
CA SER A 101 5.55 -3.99 7.72
C SER A 101 5.69 -5.04 8.82
N GLY A 102 6.32 -6.17 8.50
CA GLY A 102 6.49 -7.28 9.45
C GLY A 102 7.41 -6.94 10.64
N ASP A 103 8.23 -5.90 10.52
CA ASP A 103 9.09 -5.38 11.60
C ASP A 103 8.37 -4.39 12.54
N GLY A 104 7.11 -4.03 12.24
CA GLY A 104 6.27 -3.17 13.08
C GLY A 104 6.65 -1.69 13.07
N THR A 105 7.59 -1.26 12.22
CA THR A 105 8.07 0.13 12.14
C THR A 105 6.99 1.12 11.69
N THR A 106 5.99 0.65 10.94
CA THR A 106 4.83 1.45 10.55
C THR A 106 3.52 0.68 10.72
N SER A 107 2.47 1.37 11.18
CA SER A 107 1.14 0.79 11.38
C SER A 107 0.02 1.80 11.12
N LEU A 108 -1.09 1.34 10.54
CA LEU A 108 -2.30 2.13 10.31
C LEU A 108 -3.30 1.99 11.47
N TRP A 109 -3.91 3.09 11.87
CA TRP A 109 -4.81 3.19 13.02
C TRP A 109 -6.03 4.06 12.70
N ASN A 110 -7.17 3.71 13.31
CA ASN A 110 -8.43 4.43 13.18
C ASN A 110 -8.78 4.74 11.71
N MET A 111 -8.57 3.77 10.82
CA MET A 111 -8.78 3.97 9.40
C MET A 111 -10.27 3.96 9.06
N THR A 112 -10.66 4.88 8.17
CA THR A 112 -11.95 4.91 7.50
C THR A 112 -11.73 4.81 6.00
N TRP A 113 -12.45 3.90 5.34
CA TRP A 113 -12.25 3.55 3.93
C TRP A 113 -13.47 3.97 3.10
N PRO A 114 -13.52 5.21 2.58
CA PRO A 114 -14.60 5.64 1.67
C PRO A 114 -14.62 4.84 0.37
N THR A 115 -13.47 4.32 -0.06
CA THR A 115 -13.37 3.49 -1.26
C THR A 115 -12.67 2.18 -0.91
N TRP A 116 -13.32 1.06 -1.21
CA TRP A 116 -12.70 -0.26 -1.21
C TRP A 116 -13.35 -1.11 -2.30
N ASN A 117 -12.65 -1.29 -3.41
CA ASN A 117 -13.09 -2.11 -4.54
C ASN A 117 -11.88 -2.85 -5.12
N PRO A 118 -12.06 -3.77 -6.08
CA PRO A 118 -10.96 -4.62 -6.56
C PRO A 118 -9.82 -3.89 -7.27
N THR A 119 -10.02 -2.63 -7.68
CA THR A 119 -9.02 -1.83 -8.40
C THR A 119 -8.28 -0.86 -7.49
N VAL A 120 -8.96 -0.32 -6.49
CA VAL A 120 -8.36 0.60 -5.53
C VAL A 120 -9.07 0.56 -4.18
N ALA A 121 -8.30 0.69 -3.11
CA ALA A 121 -8.82 1.09 -1.81
C ALA A 121 -8.20 2.43 -1.40
N ILE A 122 -9.02 3.35 -0.92
CA ILE A 122 -8.60 4.68 -0.46
C ILE A 122 -9.14 4.86 0.95
N GLY A 123 -8.24 5.16 1.88
CA GLY A 123 -8.54 5.29 3.29
C GLY A 123 -7.91 6.52 3.90
N THR A 124 -8.49 7.00 4.99
CA THR A 124 -7.93 8.07 5.81
C THR A 124 -7.87 7.64 7.26
N GLY A 125 -6.87 8.11 8.00
CA GLY A 125 -6.71 7.77 9.41
C GLY A 125 -5.40 8.31 9.97
N THR A 126 -4.78 7.51 10.83
CA THR A 126 -3.49 7.82 11.45
C THR A 126 -2.49 6.72 11.11
N GLU A 127 -1.34 7.10 10.57
CA GLU A 127 -0.17 6.24 10.50
C GLU A 127 0.68 6.48 11.75
N LYS A 128 1.13 5.41 12.41
CA LYS A 128 2.15 5.49 13.45
C LYS A 128 3.45 5.01 12.83
N ILE A 129 4.45 5.89 12.80
CA ILE A 129 5.74 5.64 12.16
C ILE A 129 6.82 5.76 13.23
N ASP A 130 7.67 4.75 13.33
CA ASP A 130 8.86 4.79 14.18
C ASP A 130 9.99 5.55 13.45
N ASP A 131 10.69 6.45 14.15
CA ASP A 131 11.83 7.18 13.56
C ASP A 131 13.14 6.37 13.51
N CYS A 132 13.16 5.17 14.10
CA CYS A 132 14.30 4.27 14.16
C CYS A 132 15.60 4.94 14.62
N ASN A 133 15.51 5.93 15.51
CA ASN A 133 16.65 6.71 15.94
C ASN A 133 16.93 6.56 17.46
N PRO A 134 18.08 5.99 17.88
CA PRO A 134 19.18 5.44 17.07
C PRO A 134 18.91 4.03 16.51
N SER A 135 17.81 3.41 16.91
CA SER A 135 17.37 2.10 16.40
C SER A 135 15.85 1.99 16.52
N CYS A 136 15.22 1.13 15.73
CA CYS A 136 13.76 0.91 15.79
C CYS A 136 13.28 0.30 17.14
N ALA A 137 14.18 -0.27 17.95
CA ALA A 137 13.82 -0.81 19.26
C ALA A 137 13.67 0.29 20.33
N THR A 138 14.31 1.44 20.12
CA THR A 138 14.37 2.56 21.07
C THR A 138 13.83 3.86 20.48
N GLY A 139 13.40 3.82 19.22
CA GLY A 139 12.90 4.95 18.46
C GLY A 139 11.59 5.47 19.04
N LYS A 140 11.16 6.60 18.51
CA LYS A 140 9.91 7.23 18.89
C LYS A 140 8.87 6.99 17.81
N LEU A 141 7.67 6.58 18.23
CA LEU A 141 6.49 6.52 17.37
C LEU A 141 5.85 7.89 17.21
N TYR A 142 5.66 8.31 15.96
CA TYR A 142 4.98 9.54 15.60
C TYR A 142 3.63 9.22 14.97
N PRO A 143 2.52 9.68 15.57
CA PRO A 143 1.21 9.60 14.93
C PRO A 143 1.07 10.71 13.89
N VAL A 144 0.84 10.35 12.64
CA VAL A 144 0.71 11.28 11.52
C VAL A 144 -0.62 11.05 10.82
N LYS A 145 -1.32 12.12 10.46
CA LYS A 145 -2.53 12.00 9.64
C LYS A 145 -2.15 11.54 8.25
N VAL A 146 -2.88 10.55 7.74
CA VAL A 146 -2.55 9.90 6.47
C VAL A 146 -3.78 9.69 5.60
N THR A 147 -3.59 9.83 4.29
CA THR A 147 -4.44 9.23 3.27
C THR A 147 -3.67 8.10 2.61
N VAL A 148 -4.22 6.89 2.65
CA VAL A 148 -3.61 5.67 2.12
C VAL A 148 -4.33 5.30 0.83
N THR A 149 -3.57 4.89 -0.18
CA THR A 149 -4.11 4.29 -1.40
C THR A 149 -3.47 2.92 -1.62
N PHE A 150 -4.28 1.87 -1.67
CA PHE A 150 -3.87 0.54 -2.07
C PHE A 150 -4.24 0.25 -3.53
N ARG A 151 -3.31 -0.35 -4.27
CA ARG A 151 -3.45 -0.70 -5.70
C ARG A 151 -2.73 -2.00 -6.04
N ASP A 152 -2.90 -2.40 -7.29
CA ASP A 152 -2.16 -3.51 -7.92
C ASP A 152 -2.45 -4.85 -7.21
N ALA A 153 -3.73 -5.24 -7.18
CA ALA A 153 -4.16 -6.49 -6.56
C ALA A 153 -3.67 -7.71 -7.36
N VAL A 154 -3.16 -8.72 -6.65
CA VAL A 154 -2.71 -9.99 -7.24
C VAL A 154 -3.39 -11.18 -6.56
N LEU A 155 -3.63 -12.25 -7.32
CA LEU A 155 -4.16 -13.49 -6.80
C LEU A 155 -3.03 -14.31 -6.14
N VAL A 156 -3.25 -14.73 -4.89
CA VAL A 156 -2.37 -15.63 -4.15
C VAL A 156 -3.17 -16.84 -3.69
N CYS A 157 -2.61 -18.02 -3.91
CA CYS A 157 -3.14 -19.26 -3.34
C CYS A 157 -2.39 -19.52 -2.04
N THR A 158 -3.04 -19.18 -0.93
CA THR A 158 -2.47 -19.42 0.40
C THR A 158 -2.25 -20.92 0.65
N SER A 159 -1.36 -21.25 1.58
CA SER A 159 -1.08 -22.62 2.04
C SER A 159 -2.33 -23.40 2.52
N GLN A 160 -3.42 -22.69 2.81
CA GLN A 160 -4.72 -23.25 3.20
C GLN A 160 -5.63 -23.58 2.01
N HIS A 161 -5.11 -23.57 0.76
CA HIS A 161 -5.86 -23.73 -0.49
C HIS A 161 -6.96 -22.69 -0.71
N VAL A 162 -6.89 -21.56 0.00
CA VAL A 162 -7.82 -20.45 -0.21
C VAL A 162 -7.19 -19.46 -1.19
N ALA A 163 -7.89 -19.25 -2.30
CA ALA A 163 -7.60 -18.21 -3.29
C ALA A 163 -8.01 -16.84 -2.73
N ARG A 164 -7.07 -15.90 -2.62
CA ARG A 164 -7.35 -14.53 -2.17
C ARG A 164 -6.61 -13.51 -3.03
N TYR A 165 -7.24 -12.36 -3.23
CA TYR A 165 -6.58 -11.22 -3.84
C TYR A 165 -5.96 -10.34 -2.75
N TYR A 166 -4.71 -9.93 -2.94
CA TYR A 166 -4.00 -9.04 -2.04
C TYR A 166 -3.46 -7.82 -2.77
N TRP A 167 -3.55 -6.66 -2.12
CA TRP A 167 -2.89 -5.45 -2.60
C TRP A 167 -1.37 -5.60 -2.53
N THR A 168 -0.66 -5.23 -3.60
CA THR A 168 0.81 -5.28 -3.64
C THR A 168 1.46 -3.90 -3.54
N ARG A 169 0.68 -2.82 -3.61
CA ARG A 169 1.20 -1.46 -3.54
C ARG A 169 0.39 -0.60 -2.59
N ALA A 170 1.11 0.11 -1.71
CA ALA A 170 0.56 1.11 -0.82
C ALA A 170 1.26 2.46 -1.06
N SER A 171 0.48 3.53 -1.21
CA SER A 171 1.02 4.89 -1.22
C SER A 171 0.37 5.74 -0.13
N PHE A 172 1.15 6.69 0.37
CA PHE A 172 0.81 7.50 1.52
C PHE A 172 0.85 8.98 1.14
N ALA A 173 -0.15 9.74 1.58
CA ALA A 173 -0.12 11.18 1.54
C ALA A 173 -0.33 11.70 2.96
N TRP A 174 0.61 12.53 3.43
CA TRP A 174 0.55 13.17 4.75
C TRP A 174 0.12 14.63 4.56
N PRO A 175 -1.18 14.95 4.62
CA PRO A 175 -1.68 16.29 4.29
C PRO A 175 -1.18 17.39 5.24
N ALA A 176 -0.84 17.02 6.47
CA ALA A 176 -0.23 17.94 7.45
C ALA A 176 1.31 17.97 7.37
N GLY A 177 1.91 17.23 6.43
CA GLY A 177 3.35 16.97 6.38
C GLY A 177 3.82 15.92 7.39
N LEU A 178 5.09 15.54 7.27
CA LEU A 178 5.78 14.69 8.22
C LEU A 178 6.53 15.54 9.26
N PRO A 179 6.61 15.09 10.53
CA PRO A 179 7.54 15.67 11.50
C PRO A 179 8.98 15.64 10.98
N THR A 180 9.80 16.63 11.35
CA THR A 180 11.22 16.70 10.95
C THR A 180 12.03 15.47 11.35
N ALA A 181 11.63 14.78 12.43
CA ALA A 181 12.26 13.54 12.86
C ALA A 181 12.14 12.39 11.83
N LEU A 182 11.12 12.43 10.96
CA LEU A 182 10.85 11.46 9.90
C LEU A 182 11.31 12.00 8.52
N SER A 183 12.47 12.64 8.49
CA SER A 183 13.06 13.18 7.27
C SER A 183 14.47 12.65 7.06
N GLY A 184 15.02 12.83 5.85
CA GLY A 184 16.33 12.26 5.49
C GLY A 184 16.31 10.74 5.54
N ASP A 185 17.29 10.14 6.21
CA ASP A 185 17.42 8.69 6.33
C ASP A 185 16.29 8.03 7.14
N ASN A 186 15.57 8.81 7.96
CA ASN A 186 14.41 8.34 8.73
C ASN A 186 13.08 8.56 7.98
N ALA A 187 13.12 9.01 6.73
CA ALA A 187 11.91 9.22 5.96
C ALA A 187 11.24 7.87 5.63
N PRO A 188 9.92 7.73 5.84
CA PRO A 188 9.20 6.53 5.49
C PRO A 188 9.26 6.28 3.97
N VAL A 189 9.45 5.02 3.60
CA VAL A 189 9.40 4.60 2.19
C VAL A 189 8.00 4.83 1.64
N ASN A 190 7.90 5.51 0.49
CA ASN A 190 6.63 5.77 -0.17
C ASN A 190 6.82 5.96 -1.69
N PRO A 191 6.14 5.18 -2.54
CA PRO A 191 5.22 4.10 -2.21
C PRO A 191 5.95 2.84 -1.69
N VAL A 192 5.24 2.04 -0.91
CA VAL A 192 5.66 0.69 -0.51
C VAL A 192 5.15 -0.32 -1.53
N THR A 193 6.02 -1.22 -1.96
CA THR A 193 5.69 -2.37 -2.80
C THR A 193 5.97 -3.65 -2.03
N TYR A 194 4.95 -4.51 -1.88
CA TYR A 194 5.04 -5.80 -1.22
C TYR A 194 5.56 -6.87 -2.18
N ALA A 195 6.87 -6.82 -2.46
CA ALA A 195 7.50 -7.67 -3.46
C ALA A 195 7.34 -9.17 -3.19
N ASN A 196 7.27 -9.59 -1.92
CA ASN A 196 7.05 -10.97 -1.55
C ASN A 196 5.64 -11.46 -1.96
N ILE A 197 4.60 -10.63 -1.78
CA ILE A 197 3.23 -10.94 -2.22
C ILE A 197 3.19 -11.04 -3.75
N THR A 198 3.86 -10.13 -4.45
CA THR A 198 3.97 -10.19 -5.91
C THR A 198 4.67 -11.48 -6.36
N ALA A 199 5.72 -11.91 -5.66
CA ALA A 199 6.44 -13.14 -5.97
C ALA A 199 5.61 -14.41 -5.71
N GLU A 200 4.69 -14.37 -4.76
CA GLU A 200 3.74 -15.45 -4.46
C GLU A 200 2.52 -15.49 -5.40
N SER A 201 2.38 -14.49 -6.27
CA SER A 201 1.20 -14.37 -7.14
C SER A 201 1.17 -15.46 -8.21
N THR A 202 -0.05 -15.87 -8.58
CA THR A 202 -0.29 -16.88 -9.62
C THR A 202 -1.48 -16.48 -10.49
N PRO A 203 -1.51 -16.84 -11.79
CA PRO A 203 -2.65 -16.56 -12.66
C PRO A 203 -3.93 -17.28 -12.23
N SER A 204 -3.83 -18.42 -11.52
CA SER A 204 -4.99 -19.21 -11.07
C SER A 204 -4.63 -20.13 -9.90
N CYS A 205 -5.61 -20.42 -9.04
CA CYS A 205 -5.54 -21.53 -8.08
C CYS A 205 -6.17 -22.77 -8.72
N GLY A 206 -5.43 -23.88 -8.72
CA GLY A 206 -5.86 -25.15 -9.32
C GLY A 206 -6.93 -25.88 -8.51
#